data_AF-A0A967WT02-F1
#
_entry.id   AF-A0A967WT02-F1
#
_cell.length_a   1.000
_cell.length_b   1.000
_cell.length_c   1.000
_cell.angle_alpha   90.00
_cell.angle_beta   90.00
_cell.angle_gamma   90.00
#
_symmetry.space_group_name_H-M   'P 1'
#
loop_
_entity.id
_entity.type
_entity.pdbx_description
1 polymer ?
#
loop_
_entity_poly.entity_id
_entity_poly.type
_entity_poly.pdbx_seq_one_letter_code
_entity_poly.pdbx_strand_id
1 'polypeptide(L)'
;MNRRRLIFVVAILGFVSIVLVTVGGIAATSAPVTVRLDDSGVSSVSFTVSADTDTSAHFTWDWVHLSSKNGDLPAPGDATQQTTALILDVDQDGRDDFVIGSRQAGPAMVWYQRNADGWTKYLIDGATLDIEAGGAFGDIDRDGDLDVVMGGDYHSNKVWWWENPYPNYGPDTPWTRREIKNSGSNKHHDQMFGDFD
;
A
#
# COMPACT_ATOMS: atom_id res chain seq x y z
N MET A 1 -20.11 -3.84 -14.49
CA MET A 1 -18.70 -4.30 -14.66
C MET A 1 -17.85 -3.52 -13.68
N ASN A 2 -17.31 -4.17 -12.65
CA ASN A 2 -16.46 -3.52 -11.65
C ASN A 2 -15.15 -3.06 -12.30
N ARG A 3 -14.87 -1.76 -12.24
CA ARG A 3 -13.60 -1.18 -12.67
C ARG A 3 -12.57 -1.51 -11.57
N ARG A 4 -11.58 -2.34 -11.87
CA ARG A 4 -10.45 -2.54 -10.96
C ARG A 4 -9.54 -1.32 -11.07
N ARG A 5 -9.07 -0.78 -9.96
CA ARG A 5 -8.12 0.34 -9.92
C ARG A 5 -6.75 -0.24 -9.61
N LEU A 6 -5.69 0.32 -10.18
CA LEU A 6 -4.32 -0.12 -9.95
C LEU A 6 -3.59 1.05 -9.29
N ILE A 7 -3.20 0.89 -8.03
CA ILE A 7 -2.58 1.96 -7.25
C ILE A 7 -1.07 1.74 -7.28
N PHE A 8 -0.28 2.75 -7.63
CA PHE A 8 1.17 2.75 -7.37
C PHE A 8 1.45 3.74 -6.25
N VAL A 9 1.98 3.23 -5.15
CA VAL A 9 2.40 4.04 -4.01
C VAL A 9 3.92 4.07 -4.00
N VAL A 10 4.50 5.26 -4.10
CA VAL A 10 5.94 5.47 -4.07
C VAL A 10 6.26 6.32 -2.84
N ALA A 11 6.86 5.69 -1.84
CA ALA A 11 7.33 6.38 -0.64
C ALA A 11 8.85 6.64 -0.79
N ILE A 12 9.25 7.91 -0.86
CA ILE A 12 10.66 8.31 -0.99
C ILE A 12 10.95 9.37 0.08
N LEU A 13 11.86 9.02 1.00
CA LEU A 13 12.57 9.92 1.93
C LEU A 13 11.79 11.19 2.33
N GLY A 14 10.81 11.03 3.21
CA GLY A 14 10.08 12.11 3.87
C GLY A 14 8.82 12.58 3.15
N PHE A 15 8.49 12.04 1.97
CA PHE A 15 7.24 12.34 1.28
C PHE A 15 6.65 11.08 0.62
N VAL A 16 5.32 11.01 0.59
CA VAL A 16 4.58 9.94 -0.10
C VAL A 16 4.03 10.51 -1.40
N SER A 17 4.42 9.90 -2.51
CA SER A 17 3.87 10.18 -3.83
C SER A 17 3.00 8.99 -4.25
N ILE A 18 1.77 9.28 -4.66
CA ILE A 18 0.86 8.27 -5.19
C ILE A 18 0.63 8.56 -6.64
N VAL A 19 0.74 7.50 -7.43
CA VAL A 19 0.40 7.49 -8.84
C VAL A 19 -0.77 6.50 -8.98
N LEU A 20 -1.99 7.03 -9.17
CA LEU A 20 -3.19 6.21 -9.30
C LEU A 20 -3.46 5.84 -10.77
N VAL A 21 -3.54 4.55 -11.08
CA VAL A 21 -4.02 4.00 -12.36
C VAL A 21 -5.43 3.45 -12.18
N THR A 22 -6.28 3.56 -13.18
CA THR A 22 -7.62 2.92 -13.14
C THR A 22 -7.71 1.89 -14.26
N VAL A 23 -7.47 0.59 -13.99
CA VAL A 23 -7.52 -0.48 -15.03
C VAL A 23 -8.91 -1.12 -15.20
N GLY A 24 -9.70 -0.59 -16.12
CA GLY A 24 -10.97 -1.21 -16.51
C GLY A 24 -10.81 -2.36 -17.52
N GLY A 25 -11.15 -3.59 -17.11
CA GLY A 25 -11.71 -4.63 -17.98
C GLY A 25 -10.89 -5.08 -19.20
N ILE A 26 -9.73 -5.69 -19.00
CA ILE A 26 -8.98 -6.36 -20.07
C ILE A 26 -9.06 -7.87 -19.85
N ALA A 27 -9.77 -8.59 -20.72
CA ALA A 27 -9.61 -10.03 -20.84
C ALA A 27 -8.21 -10.29 -21.41
N ALA A 28 -7.45 -11.18 -20.76
CA ALA A 28 -6.04 -11.46 -21.03
C ALA A 28 -5.74 -11.56 -22.55
N THR A 29 -4.80 -10.76 -23.04
CA THR A 29 -4.20 -10.97 -24.36
C THR A 29 -2.70 -11.20 -24.20
N SER A 30 -2.14 -12.02 -25.10
CA SER A 30 -0.76 -12.49 -25.07
C SER A 30 0.25 -11.49 -25.67
N ALA A 31 -0.12 -10.21 -25.81
CA ALA A 31 0.72 -9.20 -26.43
C ALA A 31 1.60 -8.47 -25.39
N PRO A 32 2.86 -8.14 -25.72
CA PRO A 32 3.74 -7.42 -24.81
C PRO A 32 3.22 -6.00 -24.54
N VAL A 33 2.94 -5.69 -23.27
CA VAL A 33 2.62 -4.34 -22.81
C VAL A 33 3.92 -3.55 -22.67
N THR A 34 4.07 -2.45 -23.42
CA THR A 34 5.20 -1.52 -23.27
C THR A 34 4.76 -0.33 -22.45
N VAL A 35 5.26 -0.20 -21.21
CA VAL A 35 5.08 1.00 -20.38
C VAL A 35 6.29 1.91 -20.60
N ARG A 36 6.07 3.13 -21.09
CA ARG A 36 7.10 4.17 -21.13
C ARG A 36 6.85 5.16 -20.00
N LEU A 37 7.80 5.23 -19.08
CA LEU A 37 7.85 6.24 -18.03
C LEU A 37 8.81 7.31 -18.53
N ASP A 38 8.38 8.57 -18.59
CA ASP A 38 9.31 9.69 -18.67
C ASP A 38 9.26 10.49 -17.37
N ASP A 39 10.42 11.00 -16.95
CA ASP A 39 10.58 11.75 -15.70
C ASP A 39 10.02 13.18 -15.80
N SER A 40 9.25 13.51 -16.85
CA SER A 40 8.78 14.87 -17.15
C SER A 40 7.37 15.20 -16.66
N GLY A 41 6.81 14.41 -15.76
CA GLY A 41 5.47 14.64 -15.23
C GLY A 41 4.42 13.94 -16.09
N VAL A 42 4.21 12.66 -15.80
CA VAL A 42 3.26 11.81 -16.49
C VAL A 42 1.84 12.30 -16.20
N SER A 43 1.16 12.81 -17.21
CA SER A 43 -0.27 13.13 -17.15
C SER A 43 -1.14 12.01 -17.73
N SER A 44 -0.57 11.03 -18.45
CA SER A 44 -1.33 9.89 -18.97
C SER A 44 -0.48 8.62 -19.15
N VAL A 45 -1.10 7.45 -18.94
CA VAL A 45 -0.59 6.17 -19.48
C VAL A 45 -1.56 5.67 -20.51
N SER A 46 -0.99 5.31 -21.64
CA SER A 46 -1.71 4.69 -22.74
C SER A 46 -1.26 3.25 -22.88
N PHE A 47 -2.21 2.35 -23.05
CA PHE A 47 -1.94 0.97 -23.43
C PHE A 47 -2.80 0.62 -24.64
N THR A 48 -2.22 -0.22 -25.50
CA THR A 48 -2.89 -0.76 -26.67
C THR A 48 -3.20 -2.21 -26.38
N VAL A 49 -4.47 -2.57 -26.35
CA VAL A 49 -4.89 -3.98 -26.31
C VAL A 49 -5.21 -4.39 -27.73
N SER A 50 -4.45 -5.33 -28.28
CA SER A 50 -4.75 -5.95 -29.58
C SER A 50 -5.41 -7.30 -29.34
N ALA A 51 -6.55 -7.54 -29.99
CA ALA A 51 -7.17 -8.87 -30.03
C ALA A 51 -6.55 -9.74 -31.14
N ASP A 52 -6.11 -9.10 -32.23
CA ASP A 52 -5.33 -9.69 -33.32
C ASP A 52 -4.41 -8.64 -33.99
N THR A 53 -3.84 -8.94 -35.15
CA THR A 53 -2.93 -8.05 -35.90
C THR A 53 -3.62 -6.85 -36.56
N ASP A 54 -4.95 -6.81 -36.58
CA ASP A 54 -5.74 -5.82 -37.35
C ASP A 54 -6.73 -5.04 -36.46
N THR A 55 -6.94 -5.47 -35.21
CA THR A 55 -7.85 -4.86 -34.25
C THR A 55 -7.14 -4.50 -32.96
N SER A 56 -6.97 -3.19 -32.74
CA SER A 56 -6.46 -2.62 -31.50
C SER A 56 -7.45 -1.64 -30.87
N ALA A 57 -7.55 -1.69 -29.55
CA ALA A 57 -8.22 -0.68 -28.75
C ALA A 57 -7.17 0.15 -28.02
N HIS A 58 -7.25 1.47 -28.19
CA HIS A 58 -6.43 2.43 -27.46
C HIS A 58 -7.19 2.92 -26.24
N PHE A 59 -6.56 2.78 -25.08
CA PHE A 59 -7.07 3.30 -23.84
C PHE A 59 -6.06 4.28 -23.27
N THR A 60 -6.53 5.46 -22.92
CA THR A 60 -5.75 6.48 -22.23
C THR A 60 -6.37 6.65 -20.85
N TRP A 61 -5.53 6.60 -19.81
CA TRP A 61 -5.94 7.03 -18.48
C TRP A 61 -5.12 8.23 -18.08
N ASP A 62 -5.83 9.22 -17.55
CA ASP A 62 -5.20 10.37 -16.90
C ASP A 62 -4.61 9.91 -15.57
N TRP A 63 -3.34 10.20 -15.34
CA TRP A 63 -2.76 10.03 -14.02
C TRP A 63 -3.06 11.26 -13.18
N VAL A 64 -3.39 11.00 -11.92
CA VAL A 64 -3.39 12.03 -10.89
C VAL A 64 -2.21 11.76 -9.99
N HIS A 65 -1.25 12.68 -10.00
CA HIS A 65 -0.18 12.71 -9.01
C HIS A 65 -0.71 13.35 -7.74
N LEU A 66 -0.70 12.61 -6.64
CA LEU A 66 -1.08 13.10 -5.32
C LEU A 66 0.15 13.07 -4.41
N SER A 67 0.40 14.16 -3.71
CA SER A 67 1.54 14.29 -2.81
C SER A 67 1.16 14.96 -1.50
N SER A 68 1.63 14.40 -0.38
CA SER A 68 1.50 15.05 0.92
C SER A 68 2.29 16.36 0.99
N LYS A 69 3.33 16.53 0.17
CA LYS A 69 4.10 17.77 0.05
C LYS A 69 3.28 18.93 -0.51
N ASN A 70 2.35 18.62 -1.41
CA ASN A 70 1.50 19.60 -2.08
C ASN A 70 0.17 19.82 -1.33
N GLY A 71 -0.09 19.03 -0.27
CA GLY A 71 -1.36 19.06 0.46
C GLY A 71 -2.47 18.22 -0.17
N ASP A 72 -2.17 17.42 -1.20
CA ASP A 72 -3.15 16.53 -1.85
C ASP A 72 -3.55 15.34 -0.94
N LEU A 73 -2.67 15.01 0.01
CA LEU A 73 -2.83 13.94 0.99
C LEU A 73 -2.37 14.42 2.36
N PRO A 74 -2.96 13.92 3.47
CA PRO A 74 -2.38 14.09 4.79
C PRO A 74 -0.96 13.52 4.84
N ALA A 75 -0.01 14.20 5.47
CA ALA A 75 1.33 13.64 5.69
C ALA A 75 1.25 12.40 6.61
N PRO A 76 2.05 11.34 6.35
CA PRO A 76 1.98 10.12 7.15
C PRO A 76 2.45 10.34 8.59
N GLY A 77 3.41 11.24 8.78
CA GLY A 77 4.05 11.52 10.06
C GLY A 77 5.27 12.43 9.88
N ASP A 78 6.03 12.60 10.96
CA ASP A 78 7.27 13.39 10.96
C ASP A 78 8.51 12.55 10.56
N ALA A 79 8.34 11.25 10.36
CA ALA A 79 9.41 10.36 9.94
C ALA A 79 9.97 10.76 8.57
N THR A 80 11.29 10.79 8.46
CA THR A 80 11.99 11.05 7.20
C THR A 80 12.20 9.77 6.38
N GLN A 81 11.79 8.62 6.91
CA GLN A 81 11.93 7.32 6.28
C GLN A 81 10.63 6.52 6.34
N GLN A 82 9.83 6.66 5.29
CA GLN A 82 8.78 5.71 4.96
C GLN A 82 9.43 4.52 4.27
N THR A 83 9.28 3.33 4.83
CA THR A 83 10.01 2.13 4.40
C THR A 83 9.13 1.13 3.65
N THR A 84 7.82 1.20 3.85
CA THR A 84 6.86 0.23 3.30
C THR A 84 5.62 0.93 2.79
N ALA A 85 5.07 0.40 1.70
CA ALA A 85 3.72 0.65 1.22
C ALA A 85 3.02 -0.67 0.93
N LEU A 86 1.85 -0.90 1.56
CA LEU A 86 0.97 -2.02 1.25
C LEU A 86 -0.32 -1.51 0.62
N ILE A 87 -0.93 -2.31 -0.26
CA ILE A 87 -2.20 -2.00 -0.93
C ILE A 87 -3.16 -3.13 -0.62
N LEU A 88 -4.25 -2.83 0.08
CA LEU A 88 -5.25 -3.78 0.56
C LEU A 88 -6.57 -3.05 0.83
N ASP A 89 -7.68 -3.78 0.79
CA ASP A 89 -9.02 -3.28 1.17
C ASP A 89 -9.18 -3.42 2.69
N VAL A 90 -8.85 -2.36 3.44
CA VAL A 90 -8.78 -2.40 4.90
C VAL A 90 -10.18 -2.36 5.53
N ASP A 91 -11.10 -1.63 4.92
CA ASP A 91 -12.46 -1.43 5.44
C ASP A 91 -13.54 -2.28 4.75
N GLN A 92 -13.11 -3.27 3.94
CA GLN A 92 -13.97 -4.22 3.24
C GLN A 92 -15.01 -3.56 2.33
N ASP A 93 -14.73 -2.38 1.80
CA ASP A 93 -15.68 -1.67 0.95
C ASP A 93 -15.51 -1.95 -0.56
N GLY A 94 -14.55 -2.82 -0.89
CA GLY A 94 -14.22 -3.24 -2.24
C GLY A 94 -13.34 -2.25 -3.00
N ARG A 95 -12.77 -1.24 -2.32
CA ARG A 95 -11.80 -0.31 -2.88
C ARG A 95 -10.46 -0.49 -2.18
N ASP A 96 -9.41 -0.68 -2.98
CA ASP A 96 -8.07 -0.75 -2.43
C ASP A 96 -7.67 0.57 -1.78
N ASP A 97 -7.17 0.44 -0.56
CA ASP A 97 -6.54 1.48 0.23
C ASP A 97 -5.02 1.34 0.18
N PHE A 98 -4.30 2.10 1.01
CA PHE A 98 -2.90 1.83 1.25
C PHE A 98 -2.44 2.12 2.68
N VAL A 99 -1.41 1.39 3.09
CA VAL A 99 -0.75 1.51 4.40
C VAL A 99 0.68 1.97 4.19
N ILE A 100 1.14 2.91 5.00
CA ILE A 100 2.53 3.40 5.01
C ILE A 100 3.18 3.05 6.34
N GLY A 101 4.26 2.28 6.27
CA GLY A 101 5.16 2.01 7.39
C GLY A 101 6.33 3.00 7.41
N SER A 102 6.74 3.42 8.61
CA SER A 102 7.86 4.35 8.81
C SER A 102 8.79 3.89 9.93
N ARG A 103 10.03 4.36 9.89
CA ARG A 103 11.02 4.20 10.96
C ARG A 103 11.64 5.53 11.39
N GLN A 104 12.44 5.48 12.45
CA GLN A 104 13.16 6.61 13.10
C GLN A 104 12.28 7.63 13.84
N ALA A 105 11.02 7.81 13.47
CA ALA A 105 10.04 8.57 14.23
C ALA A 105 8.64 7.95 14.05
N GLY A 106 7.76 8.22 15.00
CA GLY A 106 6.35 7.84 14.91
C GLY A 106 5.52 8.78 14.01
N PRO A 107 4.29 8.38 13.64
CA PRO A 107 3.73 7.04 13.84
C PRO A 107 4.47 5.98 13.01
N ALA A 108 4.61 4.78 13.58
CA ALA A 108 5.22 3.63 12.92
C ALA A 108 4.39 3.18 11.71
N MET A 109 3.07 3.32 11.78
CA MET A 109 2.19 2.89 10.70
C MET A 109 0.90 3.71 10.64
N VAL A 110 0.51 4.08 9.42
CA VAL A 110 -0.74 4.77 9.10
C VAL A 110 -1.41 4.13 7.89
N TRP A 111 -2.72 4.22 7.83
CA TRP A 111 -3.56 3.78 6.72
C TRP A 111 -4.24 4.97 6.07
N TYR A 112 -4.48 4.89 4.77
CA TYR A 112 -5.20 5.87 3.99
C TYR A 112 -6.36 5.21 3.27
N GLN A 113 -7.56 5.47 3.79
CA GLN A 113 -8.82 4.99 3.26
C GLN A 113 -9.20 5.74 1.98
N ARG A 114 -9.59 5.01 0.94
CA ARG A 114 -10.09 5.56 -0.31
C ARG A 114 -11.59 5.83 -0.24
N ASN A 115 -11.91 7.10 -0.06
CA ASN A 115 -13.28 7.60 -0.14
C ASN A 115 -13.67 7.97 -1.59
N ALA A 116 -14.97 8.22 -1.79
CA ALA A 116 -15.50 8.61 -3.11
C ALA A 116 -14.89 9.94 -3.61
N ASP A 117 -14.58 10.84 -2.69
CA ASP A 117 -14.14 12.21 -2.90
C ASP A 117 -12.68 12.48 -2.51
N GLY A 118 -11.96 11.49 -1.97
CA GLY A 118 -10.56 11.68 -1.58
C GLY A 118 -9.99 10.56 -0.71
N TRP A 119 -9.05 10.95 0.14
CA TRP A 119 -8.30 10.04 1.02
C TRP A 119 -8.40 10.52 2.46
N THR A 120 -8.72 9.60 3.37
CA THR A 120 -8.75 9.87 4.81
C THR A 120 -7.64 9.08 5.49
N LYS A 121 -6.81 9.75 6.30
CA LYS A 121 -5.73 9.11 7.05
C LYS A 121 -6.23 8.59 8.40
N TYR A 122 -5.86 7.36 8.73
CA TYR A 122 -6.10 6.69 10.00
C TYR A 122 -4.78 6.25 10.64
N LEU A 123 -4.72 6.31 11.97
CA LEU A 123 -3.60 5.77 12.73
C LEU A 123 -3.70 4.24 12.82
N ILE A 124 -2.63 3.52 12.50
CA ILE A 124 -2.51 2.10 12.86
C ILE A 124 -1.67 1.94 14.13
N ASP A 125 -0.49 2.57 14.18
CA ASP A 125 0.40 2.51 15.34
C ASP A 125 1.16 3.83 15.55
N GLY A 126 0.91 4.46 16.69
CA GLY A 126 1.53 5.75 17.06
C GLY A 126 2.94 5.65 17.64
N ALA A 127 3.44 4.43 17.88
CA ALA A 127 4.79 4.25 18.44
C ALA A 127 5.88 4.64 17.44
N THR A 128 7.10 4.79 17.94
CA THR A 128 8.30 4.74 17.11
C THR A 128 8.80 3.31 17.08
N LEU A 129 8.86 2.71 15.89
CA LEU A 129 9.38 1.37 15.66
C LEU A 129 10.40 1.39 14.53
N ASP A 130 11.27 0.39 14.51
CA ASP A 130 12.25 0.20 13.45
C ASP A 130 11.65 -0.67 12.32
N ILE A 131 10.53 -0.23 11.73
CA ILE A 131 9.86 -0.97 10.64
C ILE A 131 10.76 -1.01 9.41
N GLU A 132 11.06 -2.22 8.93
CA GLU A 132 11.82 -2.44 7.69
C GLU A 132 10.91 -2.35 6.46
N ALA A 133 11.53 -2.24 5.29
CA ALA A 133 10.87 -2.49 4.02
C ALA A 133 10.19 -3.87 3.99
N GLY A 134 9.29 -4.06 3.02
CA GLY A 134 8.57 -5.30 2.81
C GLY A 134 7.14 -5.24 3.36
N GLY A 135 6.82 -6.15 4.27
CA GLY A 135 5.49 -6.34 4.80
C GLY A 135 4.66 -7.36 4.01
N ALA A 136 3.64 -7.90 4.67
CA ALA A 136 2.62 -8.75 4.07
C ALA A 136 1.28 -8.48 4.76
N PHE A 137 0.18 -8.91 4.16
CA PHE A 137 -1.13 -8.85 4.79
C PHE A 137 -1.93 -10.13 4.50
N GLY A 138 -2.88 -10.42 5.37
CA GLY A 138 -3.73 -11.62 5.32
C GLY A 138 -4.61 -11.70 6.57
N ASP A 139 -5.66 -12.50 6.51
CA ASP A 139 -6.56 -12.75 7.64
C ASP A 139 -5.87 -13.73 8.62
N ILE A 140 -5.21 -13.20 9.66
CA ILE A 140 -4.37 -13.98 10.57
C ILE A 140 -5.22 -14.64 11.66
N ASP A 141 -6.24 -13.94 12.16
CA ASP A 141 -7.09 -14.42 13.25
C ASP A 141 -8.41 -15.08 12.81
N ARG A 142 -8.70 -15.04 11.51
CA ARG A 142 -9.87 -15.68 10.86
C ARG A 142 -11.19 -14.99 11.15
N ASP A 143 -11.18 -13.68 11.39
CA ASP A 143 -12.40 -12.90 11.55
C ASP A 143 -12.95 -12.32 10.22
N GLY A 144 -12.15 -12.44 9.15
CA GLY A 144 -12.52 -12.12 7.78
C GLY A 144 -11.99 -10.80 7.28
N ASP A 145 -11.29 -10.01 8.11
CA ASP A 145 -10.57 -8.82 7.65
C ASP A 145 -9.07 -9.10 7.40
N LEU A 146 -8.39 -8.12 6.79
CA LEU A 146 -6.98 -8.25 6.42
C LEU A 146 -6.10 -7.58 7.47
N ASP A 147 -5.31 -8.39 8.16
CA ASP A 147 -4.27 -7.96 9.09
C ASP A 147 -2.97 -7.66 8.37
N VAL A 148 -2.09 -6.91 9.04
CA VAL A 148 -0.78 -6.51 8.48
C VAL A 148 0.36 -7.09 9.29
N VAL A 149 1.41 -7.58 8.61
CA VAL A 149 2.66 -8.08 9.18
C VAL A 149 3.81 -7.18 8.76
N MET A 150 4.68 -6.83 9.71
CA MET A 150 5.93 -6.11 9.44
C MET A 150 7.10 -6.71 10.20
N GLY A 151 8.26 -6.67 9.54
CA GLY A 151 9.56 -6.98 10.11
C GLY A 151 10.28 -5.76 10.69
N GLY A 152 11.12 -5.99 11.70
CA GLY A 152 12.08 -5.00 12.19
C GLY A 152 13.34 -4.89 11.32
N ASP A 153 13.93 -3.71 11.27
CA ASP A 153 15.16 -3.42 10.53
C ASP A 153 16.42 -3.99 11.23
N TYR A 154 17.62 -3.59 10.79
CA TYR A 154 18.87 -4.08 11.37
C TYR A 154 19.08 -3.76 12.86
N HIS A 155 18.26 -2.90 13.48
CA HIS A 155 18.25 -2.65 14.93
C HIS A 155 17.29 -3.54 15.71
N SER A 156 16.38 -4.26 15.03
CA SER A 156 15.33 -5.05 15.68
C SER A 156 15.31 -6.50 15.20
N ASN A 157 15.19 -7.43 16.16
CA ASN A 157 14.96 -8.86 15.89
C ASN A 157 13.48 -9.23 15.85
N LYS A 158 12.58 -8.25 15.88
CA LYS A 158 11.16 -8.49 16.06
C LYS A 158 10.42 -8.60 14.73
N VAL A 159 9.36 -9.39 14.76
CA VAL A 159 8.32 -9.44 13.72
C VAL A 159 6.99 -9.28 14.44
N TRP A 160 6.13 -8.45 13.90
CA TRP A 160 4.82 -8.13 14.49
C TRP A 160 3.72 -8.33 13.47
N TRP A 161 2.50 -8.50 13.98
CA TRP A 161 1.30 -8.23 13.21
C TRP A 161 0.39 -7.24 13.94
N TRP A 162 -0.47 -6.58 13.19
CA TRP A 162 -1.48 -5.65 13.70
C TRP A 162 -2.85 -6.16 13.28
N GLU A 163 -3.70 -6.36 14.28
CA GLU A 163 -5.08 -6.80 14.15
C GLU A 163 -5.95 -5.66 13.66
N ASN A 164 -6.50 -5.79 12.46
CA ASN A 164 -7.42 -4.81 11.93
C ASN A 164 -8.70 -4.85 12.78
N PRO A 165 -9.17 -3.71 13.31
CA PRO A 165 -10.28 -3.73 14.25
C PRO A 165 -11.63 -3.64 13.54
N TYR A 166 -11.76 -4.03 12.25
CA TYR A 166 -12.97 -3.81 11.48
C TYR A 166 -14.20 -4.45 12.18
N PRO A 167 -15.38 -3.78 12.18
CA PRO A 167 -15.70 -2.45 11.67
C PRO A 167 -15.46 -1.31 12.68
N ASN A 168 -14.74 -1.56 13.77
CA ASN A 168 -14.57 -0.68 14.93
C ASN A 168 -13.30 0.19 14.87
N TYR A 169 -12.81 0.53 13.68
CA TYR A 169 -11.70 1.46 13.50
C TYR A 169 -12.13 2.92 13.75
N GLY A 170 -11.15 3.79 14.02
CA GLY A 170 -11.35 5.23 14.19
C GLY A 170 -10.07 5.99 13.87
N PRO A 171 -10.14 7.31 13.58
CA PRO A 171 -9.00 8.08 13.08
C PRO A 171 -7.77 8.01 13.99
N ASP A 172 -7.99 7.93 15.30
CA ASP A 172 -6.95 7.84 16.32
C ASP A 172 -7.02 6.55 17.15
N THR A 173 -7.77 5.53 16.68
CA THR A 173 -7.89 4.23 17.36
C THR A 173 -6.79 3.31 16.84
N PRO A 174 -5.72 3.05 17.61
CA PRO A 174 -4.64 2.20 17.14
C PRO A 174 -5.11 0.75 17.04
N TRP A 175 -4.52 0.01 16.10
CA TRP A 175 -4.74 -1.43 15.98
C TRP A 175 -4.03 -2.17 17.11
N THR A 176 -4.50 -3.38 17.43
CA THR A 176 -3.83 -4.20 18.43
C THR A 176 -2.56 -4.79 17.82
N ARG A 177 -1.39 -4.30 18.24
CA ARG A 177 -0.09 -4.87 17.84
C ARG A 177 0.24 -6.12 18.63
N ARG A 178 0.58 -7.20 17.93
CA ARG A 178 0.97 -8.50 18.48
C ARG A 178 2.36 -8.90 17.98
N GLU A 179 3.11 -9.60 18.82
CA GLU A 179 4.47 -10.02 18.52
C GLU A 179 4.48 -11.47 18.01
N ILE A 180 5.09 -11.69 16.84
CA ILE A 180 5.29 -13.02 16.24
C ILE A 180 6.66 -13.57 16.68
N LYS A 181 7.68 -12.71 16.67
CA LYS A 181 9.08 -13.07 16.93
C LYS A 181 9.76 -11.98 17.74
N ASN A 182 10.65 -12.38 18.65
CA ASN A 182 11.52 -11.51 19.47
C ASN A 182 12.78 -12.25 19.93
N SER A 183 13.37 -13.00 19.01
CA SER A 183 14.57 -13.79 19.24
C SER A 183 15.34 -13.96 17.94
N GLY A 184 16.58 -14.44 18.04
CA GLY A 184 17.45 -14.64 16.87
C GLY A 184 17.94 -13.32 16.24
N SER A 185 18.33 -13.40 14.98
CA SER A 185 18.93 -12.28 14.24
C SER A 185 17.95 -11.14 13.94
N ASN A 186 18.54 -9.96 13.76
CA ASN A 186 17.88 -8.74 13.28
C ASN A 186 17.63 -8.79 11.76
N LYS A 187 16.94 -7.76 11.25
CA LYS A 187 16.69 -7.50 9.83
C LYS A 187 15.77 -8.52 9.15
N HIS A 188 14.49 -8.19 9.11
CA HIS A 188 13.44 -8.97 8.44
C HIS A 188 12.92 -8.16 7.25
N HIS A 189 13.51 -8.39 6.07
CA HIS A 189 13.29 -7.51 4.91
C HIS A 189 12.05 -7.87 4.08
N ASP A 190 11.74 -9.15 3.90
CA ASP A 190 10.55 -9.56 3.14
C ASP A 190 9.72 -10.50 3.99
N GLN A 191 8.40 -10.41 3.86
CA GLN A 191 7.46 -11.31 4.51
C GLN A 191 6.49 -11.84 3.45
N MET A 192 6.06 -13.08 3.60
CA MET A 192 5.01 -13.67 2.76
C MET A 192 4.21 -14.67 3.59
N PHE A 193 2.95 -14.82 3.22
CA PHE A 193 2.12 -15.92 3.67
C PHE A 193 2.24 -17.09 2.69
N GLY A 194 2.20 -18.31 3.22
CA GLY A 194 2.25 -19.53 2.43
C GLY A 194 1.86 -20.74 3.28
N ASP A 195 1.36 -21.77 2.60
CA ASP A 195 1.15 -23.09 3.16
C ASP A 195 2.40 -23.93 2.88
N PHE A 196 3.00 -24.49 3.93
CA PHE A 196 4.35 -25.09 3.87
C PHE A 196 4.40 -26.51 4.45
N ASP A 197 3.26 -27.10 4.81
CA ASP A 197 3.17 -28.47 5.32
C ASP A 197 2.59 -29.50 4.32
#